data_AF-A0A9D1E3L3-F1
#
_entry.id   AF-A0A9D1E3L3-F1
#
_cell.length_a   1.000
_cell.length_b   1.000
_cell.length_c   1.000
_cell.angle_alpha   90.00
_cell.angle_beta   90.00
_cell.angle_gamma   90.00
#
_symmetry.space_group_name_H-M   'P 1'
#
loop_
_entity.id
_entity.type
_entity.pdbx_description
1 polymer ?
#
loop_
_entity_poly.entity_id
_entity_poly.type
_entity_poly.pdbx_seq_one_letter_code
_entity_poly.pdbx_strand_id
1 'polypeptide(L)'
;MKKFTKVLAVMLVCVFALFAFAACAPNSDPDKALASLKEAGYTAAKDTQVVPGILAIAGVKGIDVVISGTKVEKLEDGSSKTQHVTVIYFLSADAANTAWDDVKEYAEEKKEDESDFTVAKFGKMIYFGTSAGIKAAA
;
A
#
# COMPACT_ATOMS: atom_id res chain seq x y z
N MET A 1 -13.11 9.00 39.39
CA MET A 1 -12.34 7.91 38.76
C MET A 1 -12.88 7.42 37.40
N LYS A 2 -14.20 7.40 37.13
CA LYS A 2 -14.78 6.87 35.88
C LYS A 2 -14.43 7.60 34.56
N LYS A 3 -13.92 8.84 34.62
CA LYS A 3 -13.64 9.67 33.42
C LYS A 3 -12.20 9.51 32.88
N PHE A 4 -11.22 9.20 33.74
CA PHE A 4 -9.82 9.05 33.35
C PHE A 4 -9.52 7.67 32.73
N THR A 5 -10.21 6.61 33.17
CA THR A 5 -10.04 5.26 32.62
C THR A 5 -10.52 5.14 31.17
N LYS A 6 -11.52 5.95 30.77
CA LYS A 6 -12.01 5.99 29.39
C LYS A 6 -11.00 6.65 28.44
N VAL A 7 -10.30 7.70 28.87
CA VAL A 7 -9.29 8.39 28.05
C VAL A 7 -8.04 7.53 27.87
N LEU A 8 -7.61 6.83 28.92
CA LEU A 8 -6.48 5.90 28.84
C LEU A 8 -6.77 4.68 27.95
N ALA A 9 -7.98 4.13 28.02
CA ALA A 9 -8.38 3.01 27.16
C ALA A 9 -8.45 3.42 25.68
N VAL A 10 -8.92 4.64 25.37
CA VAL A 10 -8.95 5.14 23.98
C VAL A 10 -7.53 5.38 23.45
N MET A 11 -6.61 5.97 24.24
CA MET A 11 -5.21 6.07 23.82
C MET A 11 -4.56 4.70 23.60
N LEU A 12 -4.82 3.73 24.49
CA LEU A 12 -4.26 2.38 24.36
C LEU A 12 -4.78 1.68 23.10
N VAL A 13 -6.07 1.80 22.79
CA VAL A 13 -6.68 1.24 21.57
C VAL A 13 -6.17 1.93 20.31
N CYS A 14 -5.97 3.26 20.34
CA CYS A 14 -5.36 4.00 19.22
C CYS A 14 -3.90 3.55 18.97
N VAL A 15 -3.14 3.28 20.03
CA VAL A 15 -1.75 2.81 19.93
C VAL A 15 -1.70 1.36 19.41
N PHE A 16 -2.56 0.46 19.88
CA PHE A 16 -2.61 -0.92 19.36
C PHE A 16 -3.12 -1.00 17.91
N ALA A 17 -4.01 -0.11 17.49
CA ALA A 17 -4.45 -0.02 16.09
C ALA A 17 -3.30 0.40 15.16
N LEU A 18 -2.42 1.31 15.61
CA LEU A 18 -1.22 1.70 14.85
C LEU A 18 -0.22 0.54 14.69
N PHE A 19 -0.08 -0.31 15.71
CA PHE A 19 0.79 -1.50 15.64
C PHE A 19 0.20 -2.63 14.77
N ALA A 20 -1.12 -2.80 14.76
CA ALA A 20 -1.76 -3.84 13.95
C ALA A 20 -1.72 -3.53 12.43
N PHE A 21 -1.77 -2.24 12.05
CA PHE A 21 -1.59 -1.83 10.64
C PHE A 21 -0.13 -1.86 10.18
N ALA A 22 0.83 -1.58 11.07
CA ALA A 22 2.25 -1.65 10.73
C ALA A 22 2.72 -3.07 10.40
N ALA A 23 2.05 -4.12 10.92
CA ALA A 23 2.42 -5.51 10.70
C ALA A 23 2.08 -6.05 9.28
N CYS A 24 1.29 -5.32 8.49
CA CYS A 24 0.99 -5.67 7.10
C CYS A 24 1.23 -4.49 6.14
N ALA A 25 1.80 -3.38 6.61
CA ALA A 25 2.23 -2.33 5.71
C ALA A 25 3.44 -2.81 4.89
N PRO A 26 3.54 -2.44 3.61
CA PRO A 26 4.75 -2.67 2.83
C PRO A 26 6.00 -2.11 3.50
N ASN A 27 7.16 -2.69 3.19
CA ASN A 27 8.42 -2.27 3.74
C ASN A 27 8.67 -0.79 3.44
N SER A 28 9.07 -0.02 4.46
CA SER A 28 9.33 1.43 4.30
C SER A 28 10.56 1.73 3.44
N ASP A 29 11.40 0.72 3.21
CA ASP A 29 12.48 0.72 2.25
C ASP A 29 12.00 0.10 0.92
N PRO A 30 12.01 0.86 -0.19
CA PRO A 30 11.50 0.41 -1.48
C PRO A 30 12.32 -0.74 -2.08
N ASP A 31 13.62 -0.81 -1.82
CA ASP A 31 14.47 -1.88 -2.34
C ASP A 31 14.21 -3.20 -1.59
N LYS A 32 13.87 -3.11 -0.30
CA LYS A 32 13.42 -4.28 0.48
C LYS A 32 12.03 -4.75 0.05
N ALA A 33 11.09 -3.85 -0.17
CA ALA A 33 9.76 -4.23 -0.68
C ALA A 33 9.86 -4.93 -2.05
N LEU A 34 10.71 -4.42 -2.94
CA LEU A 34 11.00 -5.05 -4.22
C LEU A 34 11.59 -6.46 -4.05
N ALA A 35 12.52 -6.64 -3.10
CA ALA A 35 13.12 -7.94 -2.80
C ALA A 35 12.07 -8.92 -2.25
N SER A 36 11.29 -8.52 -1.23
CA SER A 36 10.22 -9.34 -0.65
C SER A 36 9.23 -9.82 -1.71
N LEU A 37 8.84 -8.95 -2.64
CA LEU A 37 7.94 -9.31 -3.74
C LEU A 37 8.55 -10.36 -4.66
N LYS A 38 9.82 -10.18 -5.06
CA LYS A 38 10.52 -11.14 -5.92
C LYS A 38 10.70 -12.49 -5.23
N GLU A 39 11.04 -12.50 -3.95
CA GLU A 39 11.15 -13.72 -3.13
C GLU A 39 9.80 -14.44 -3.01
N ALA A 40 8.70 -13.70 -2.93
CA ALA A 40 7.33 -14.23 -2.92
C ALA A 40 6.83 -14.69 -4.32
N GLY A 41 7.67 -14.58 -5.36
CA GLY A 41 7.38 -15.02 -6.72
C GLY A 41 6.58 -14.02 -7.57
N TYR A 42 6.54 -12.75 -7.19
CA TYR A 42 5.94 -11.69 -8.00
C TYR A 42 6.91 -11.21 -9.08
N THR A 43 6.35 -10.90 -10.25
CA THR A 43 7.03 -10.02 -11.22
C THR A 43 6.90 -8.60 -10.69
N ALA A 44 7.99 -8.06 -10.14
CA ALA A 44 8.01 -6.76 -9.50
C ALA A 44 9.05 -5.80 -10.09
N ALA A 45 8.69 -4.52 -10.12
CA ALA A 45 9.49 -3.44 -10.71
C ALA A 45 9.55 -2.22 -9.79
N LYS A 46 10.64 -1.47 -9.93
CA LYS A 46 10.87 -0.18 -9.31
C LYS A 46 10.84 0.89 -10.41
N ASP A 47 9.99 1.88 -10.23
CA ASP A 47 9.80 2.97 -11.18
C ASP A 47 9.96 4.32 -10.48
N THR A 48 10.89 5.12 -10.98
CA THR A 48 11.19 6.47 -10.50
C THR A 48 10.84 7.54 -11.53
N GLN A 49 10.21 7.19 -12.66
CA GLN A 49 10.02 8.09 -13.79
C GLN A 49 8.64 8.00 -14.44
N VAL A 50 8.17 6.82 -14.84
CA VAL A 50 6.98 6.69 -15.69
C VAL A 50 5.70 6.85 -14.87
N VAL A 51 5.47 5.98 -13.90
CA VAL A 51 4.30 6.07 -13.00
C VAL A 51 4.33 7.36 -12.17
N PRO A 52 5.46 7.76 -11.55
CA PRO A 52 5.54 9.08 -10.92
C PRO A 52 5.21 10.24 -11.86
N GLY A 53 5.67 10.19 -13.12
CA GLY A 53 5.37 11.21 -14.12
C GLY A 53 3.89 11.28 -14.48
N ILE A 54 3.21 10.13 -14.64
CA ILE A 54 1.77 10.07 -14.90
C ILE A 54 0.98 10.61 -13.70
N LEU A 55 1.34 10.21 -12.47
CA LEU A 55 0.70 10.69 -11.25
C LEU A 55 0.94 12.19 -11.04
N ALA A 56 2.09 12.72 -11.42
CA ALA A 56 2.37 14.15 -11.40
C ALA A 56 1.48 14.95 -12.35
N ILE A 57 1.17 14.40 -13.54
CA ILE A 57 0.19 14.99 -14.47
C ILE A 57 -1.21 14.99 -13.85
N ALA A 58 -1.55 13.96 -13.07
CA ALA A 58 -2.80 13.88 -12.30
C ALA A 58 -2.81 14.77 -11.04
N GLY A 59 -1.78 15.59 -10.80
CA GLY A 59 -1.73 16.53 -9.67
C GLY A 59 -1.03 15.99 -8.42
N VAL A 60 -0.65 14.72 -8.41
CA VAL A 60 0.02 14.08 -7.27
C VAL A 60 1.48 14.50 -7.21
N LYS A 61 1.89 15.16 -6.12
CA LYS A 61 3.25 15.71 -5.96
C LYS A 61 4.05 14.96 -4.89
N GLY A 62 5.37 15.07 -5.00
CA GLY A 62 6.30 14.60 -3.98
C GLY A 62 6.47 13.08 -3.94
N ILE A 63 6.23 12.40 -5.06
CA ILE A 63 6.55 10.98 -5.23
C ILE A 63 8.08 10.84 -5.40
N ASP A 64 8.66 9.93 -4.65
CA ASP A 64 10.07 9.53 -4.73
C ASP A 64 10.21 8.31 -5.67
N VAL A 65 9.47 7.25 -5.37
CA VAL A 65 9.55 5.98 -6.12
C VAL A 65 8.24 5.22 -6.02
N VAL A 66 7.94 4.42 -7.04
CA VAL A 66 6.83 3.47 -7.06
C VAL A 66 7.38 2.06 -7.20
N ILE A 67 6.91 1.16 -6.34
CA ILE A 67 7.12 -0.28 -6.48
C ILE A 67 5.81 -0.90 -6.90
N SER A 68 5.83 -1.72 -7.94
CA SER A 68 4.67 -2.51 -8.37
C SER A 68 5.05 -3.98 -8.46
N GLY A 69 4.08 -4.86 -8.21
CA GLY A 69 4.26 -6.30 -8.31
C GLY A 69 2.98 -6.99 -8.76
N THR A 70 3.12 -7.99 -9.62
CA THR A 70 2.01 -8.85 -10.05
C THR A 70 2.42 -10.32 -10.00
N LYS A 71 1.50 -11.18 -9.57
CA LYS A 71 1.64 -12.63 -9.59
C LYS A 71 0.33 -13.24 -10.08
N VAL A 72 0.40 -14.24 -10.94
CA VAL A 72 -0.77 -15.02 -11.38
C VAL A 72 -0.67 -16.40 -10.73
N GLU A 73 -1.63 -16.72 -9.88
CA GLU A 73 -1.76 -18.04 -9.26
C GLU A 73 -2.83 -18.86 -9.98
N LYS A 74 -2.48 -20.10 -10.35
CA LYS A 74 -3.46 -21.06 -10.86
C LYS A 74 -4.13 -21.77 -9.69
N LEU A 75 -5.45 -21.74 -9.67
CA LEU A 75 -6.27 -22.41 -8.68
C LEU A 75 -6.53 -23.87 -9.09
N GLU A 76 -6.90 -24.70 -8.12
CA GLU A 76 -7.13 -26.14 -8.33
C GLU A 76 -8.30 -26.42 -9.29
N ASP A 77 -9.24 -25.48 -9.41
CA ASP A 77 -10.37 -25.54 -10.35
C ASP A 77 -10.00 -25.15 -11.79
N GLY A 78 -8.73 -24.85 -12.06
CA GLY A 78 -8.22 -24.44 -13.36
C GLY A 78 -8.38 -22.95 -13.68
N SER A 79 -9.00 -22.17 -12.80
CA SER A 79 -9.05 -20.71 -12.92
C SER A 79 -7.73 -20.07 -12.47
N SER A 80 -7.56 -18.78 -12.75
CA SER A 80 -6.39 -18.02 -12.31
C SER A 80 -6.80 -16.83 -11.46
N LYS A 81 -6.14 -16.65 -10.32
CA LYS A 81 -6.24 -15.44 -9.51
C LYS A 81 -5.03 -14.56 -9.76
N THR A 82 -5.26 -13.33 -10.20
CA THR A 82 -4.22 -12.30 -10.24
C THR A 82 -4.08 -11.68 -8.86
N GLN A 83 -2.86 -11.58 -8.37
CA GLN A 83 -2.49 -10.83 -7.18
C GLN A 83 -1.63 -9.66 -7.63
N HIS A 84 -1.90 -8.48 -7.11
CA HIS A 84 -1.12 -7.31 -7.48
C HIS A 84 -0.97 -6.35 -6.30
N VAL A 85 0.07 -5.52 -6.34
CA VAL A 85 0.29 -4.45 -5.38
C VAL A 85 1.01 -3.29 -6.06
N THR A 86 0.65 -2.08 -5.68
CA THR A 86 1.39 -0.85 -5.97
C THR A 86 1.67 -0.13 -4.66
N VAL A 87 2.92 0.25 -4.45
CA VAL A 87 3.38 1.02 -3.29
C VAL A 87 4.03 2.30 -3.80
N ILE A 88 3.44 3.44 -3.47
CA ILE A 88 3.92 4.77 -3.82
C ILE A 88 4.64 5.34 -2.60
N TYR A 89 5.94 5.53 -2.73
CA TYR A 89 6.79 6.16 -1.72
C TYR A 89 6.90 7.64 -2.03
N PHE A 90 6.58 8.46 -1.03
CA PHE A 90 6.67 9.91 -1.10
C PHE A 90 7.95 10.40 -0.42
N LEU A 91 8.39 11.60 -0.79
CA LEU A 91 9.52 12.30 -0.17
C LEU A 91 9.24 12.62 1.32
N SER A 92 7.97 12.79 1.69
CA SER A 92 7.56 13.05 3.07
C SER A 92 6.16 12.49 3.37
N ALA A 93 5.86 12.33 4.67
CA ALA A 93 4.52 11.97 5.11
C ALA A 93 3.48 13.06 4.76
N ASP A 94 3.88 14.34 4.75
CA ASP A 94 3.00 15.44 4.34
C ASP A 94 2.62 15.35 2.86
N ALA A 95 3.58 15.00 1.99
CA ALA A 95 3.28 14.77 0.58
C ALA A 95 2.31 13.59 0.40
N ALA A 96 2.51 12.50 1.14
CA ALA A 96 1.56 11.37 1.16
C ALA A 96 0.18 11.77 1.73
N ASN A 97 0.11 12.70 2.68
CA ASN A 97 -1.15 13.20 3.20
C ASN A 97 -1.91 14.04 2.17
N THR A 98 -1.22 14.94 1.47
CA THR A 98 -1.81 15.76 0.42
C THR A 98 -2.28 14.93 -0.77
N ALA A 99 -1.53 13.89 -1.13
CA ALA A 99 -1.84 13.01 -2.25
C ALA A 99 -2.93 11.95 -1.96
N TRP A 100 -3.37 11.83 -0.70
CA TRP A 100 -4.18 10.69 -0.26
C TRP A 100 -5.49 10.56 -1.03
N ASP A 101 -6.26 11.64 -1.14
CA ASP A 101 -7.58 11.59 -1.76
C ASP A 101 -7.46 11.29 -3.27
N ASP A 102 -6.54 11.95 -3.98
CA ASP A 102 -6.30 11.73 -5.41
C ASP A 102 -5.85 10.29 -5.72
N VAL A 103 -4.90 9.76 -4.93
CA VAL A 103 -4.40 8.39 -5.13
C VAL A 103 -5.48 7.37 -4.77
N LYS A 104 -6.27 7.64 -3.73
CA LYS A 104 -7.37 6.76 -3.33
C LYS A 104 -8.45 6.72 -4.41
N GLU A 105 -8.86 7.87 -4.94
CA GLU A 105 -9.83 7.96 -6.03
C GLU A 105 -9.31 7.20 -7.26
N TYR A 106 -8.06 7.45 -7.67
CA TYR A 106 -7.43 6.71 -8.77
C TYR A 106 -7.43 5.19 -8.54
N ALA A 107 -7.06 4.73 -7.35
CA ALA A 107 -7.03 3.31 -7.02
C ALA A 107 -8.43 2.69 -7.00
N GLU A 108 -9.44 3.42 -6.51
CA GLU A 108 -10.83 2.96 -6.48
C GLU A 108 -11.49 2.95 -7.86
N GLU A 109 -11.11 3.85 -8.78
CA GLU A 109 -11.52 3.82 -10.19
C GLU A 109 -10.89 2.67 -10.98
N LYS A 110 -9.66 2.29 -10.60
CA LYS A 110 -8.87 1.25 -11.27
C LYS A 110 -9.01 -0.12 -10.63
N LYS A 111 -9.70 -0.24 -9.49
CA LYS A 111 -9.95 -1.55 -8.88
C LYS A 111 -10.75 -2.40 -9.86
N GLU A 112 -10.26 -3.61 -10.11
CA GLU A 112 -11.09 -4.63 -10.73
C GLU A 112 -12.08 -5.16 -9.65
N ASP A 113 -13.04 -6.01 -10.01
CA ASP A 113 -13.99 -6.65 -9.07
C ASP A 113 -13.26 -7.67 -8.14
N GLU A 114 -12.26 -7.19 -7.42
CA GLU A 114 -11.43 -7.90 -6.47
C GLU A 114 -11.97 -7.66 -5.06
N SER A 115 -12.55 -8.70 -4.46
CA SER A 115 -13.17 -8.62 -3.13
C SER A 115 -12.18 -8.35 -1.98
N ASP A 116 -10.88 -8.55 -2.22
CA ASP A 116 -9.79 -8.32 -1.26
C ASP A 116 -8.91 -7.11 -1.57
N PHE A 117 -9.35 -6.23 -2.48
CA PHE A 117 -8.66 -4.99 -2.81
C PHE A 117 -8.66 -4.02 -1.62
N THR A 118 -7.48 -3.50 -1.30
CA THR A 118 -7.29 -2.54 -0.21
C THR A 118 -6.53 -1.33 -0.72
N VAL A 119 -6.90 -0.14 -0.24
CA VAL A 119 -6.11 1.10 -0.37
C VAL A 119 -5.82 1.60 1.03
N ALA A 120 -4.55 1.85 1.34
CA ALA A 120 -4.16 2.32 2.66
C ALA A 120 -2.92 3.23 2.59
N LYS A 121 -2.67 3.95 3.68
CA LYS A 121 -1.55 4.87 3.84
C LYS A 121 -0.85 4.60 5.16
N PHE A 122 0.48 4.61 5.14
CA PHE A 122 1.30 4.50 6.33
C PHE A 122 2.60 5.31 6.18
N GLY A 123 2.82 6.28 7.08
CA GLY A 123 3.98 7.16 7.02
C GLY A 123 4.08 7.90 5.68
N LYS A 124 5.19 7.71 4.98
CA LYS A 124 5.46 8.29 3.65
C LYS A 124 4.93 7.45 2.48
N MET A 125 4.07 6.46 2.72
CA MET A 125 3.63 5.52 1.70
C MET A 125 2.12 5.52 1.55
N ILE A 126 1.67 5.47 0.30
CA ILE A 126 0.30 5.05 -0.07
C ILE A 126 0.43 3.76 -0.86
N TYR A 127 -0.38 2.76 -0.56
CA TYR A 127 -0.33 1.47 -1.24
C TYR A 127 -1.73 0.92 -1.48
N PHE A 128 -1.84 0.17 -2.57
CA PHE A 128 -3.08 -0.48 -2.94
C PHE A 128 -2.86 -1.77 -3.71
N GLY A 129 -3.86 -2.65 -3.69
CA GLY A 129 -3.86 -3.94 -4.38
C GLY A 129 -4.51 -5.03 -3.54
N THR A 130 -4.25 -6.29 -3.89
CA THR A 130 -4.77 -7.43 -3.15
C THR A 130 -4.12 -7.54 -1.78
N SER A 131 -4.86 -8.08 -0.81
CA SER A 131 -4.34 -8.37 0.53
C SER A 131 -3.07 -9.25 0.51
N ALA A 132 -2.96 -10.16 -0.46
CA ALA A 132 -1.76 -10.99 -0.64
C ALA A 132 -0.57 -10.19 -1.16
N GLY A 133 -0.77 -9.31 -2.15
CA GLY A 133 0.28 -8.46 -2.70
C GLY A 133 0.82 -7.48 -1.68
N ILE A 134 -0.06 -6.85 -0.90
CA ILE A 134 0.33 -5.92 0.18
C ILE A 134 1.19 -6.64 1.23
N LYS A 135 0.81 -7.85 1.64
CA LYS A 135 1.59 -8.66 2.58
C LYS A 135 2.93 -9.12 2.01
N ALA A 136 2.98 -9.45 0.72
CA ALA A 136 4.21 -9.85 0.05
C ALA A 136 5.23 -8.71 -0.08
N ALA A 137 4.78 -7.46 -0.01
CA ALA A 137 5.65 -6.28 -0.04
C ALA A 137 6.17 -5.84 1.34
N ALA A 138 5.76 -6.50 2.43
CA ALA A 138 6.19 -6.19 3.80
C ALA A 138 7.65 -6.60 4.08
#